data_AF-A0A819E8X4-F1
#
_entry.id   AF-A0A819E8X4-F1
#
_cell.length_a   1.000
_cell.length_b   1.000
_cell.length_c   1.000
_cell.angle_alpha   90.00
_cell.angle_beta   90.00
_cell.angle_gamma   90.00
#
_symmetry.space_group_name_H-M   'P 1'
#
loop_
_entity.id
_entity.type
_entity.pdbx_description
1 polymer ?
#
loop_
_entity_poly.entity_id
_entity_poly.type
_entity_poly.pdbx_seq_one_letter_code
_entity_poly.pdbx_strand_id
1 'polypeptide(L)'
;MRYQLPTRLQAAILDWAGTVVDFGSFAPTRIFVEAFASVGVEISLEEARGPMGIGKRDHIRTLCNQTAIAERFHRKFGRPPNDTDVTDIYKQFMPLQIAKVGEYSALIPGALNTIAELRQAGLKIGSTSGYPKEVMEK
;
A
#
# COMPACT_ATOMS: atom_id res chain seq x y z
N MET A 1 -31.91 21.47 -7.89
CA MET A 1 -31.91 20.28 -7.02
C MET A 1 -31.59 20.72 -5.60
N ARG A 2 -32.44 20.45 -4.60
CA ARG A 2 -32.10 20.62 -3.18
C ARG A 2 -31.55 19.29 -2.69
N TYR A 3 -30.24 19.22 -2.47
CA TYR A 3 -29.62 18.05 -1.85
C TYR A 3 -30.04 18.00 -0.37
N GLN A 4 -30.61 16.88 0.06
CA GLN A 4 -30.90 16.62 1.47
C GLN A 4 -29.78 15.78 2.06
N LEU A 5 -29.23 16.24 3.19
CA LEU A 5 -28.22 15.50 3.93
C LEU A 5 -28.85 14.23 4.53
N PRO A 6 -28.15 13.08 4.49
CA PRO A 6 -28.65 11.87 5.12
C PRO A 6 -28.76 12.04 6.64
N THR A 7 -29.83 11.54 7.24
CA THR A 7 -30.05 11.56 8.70
C THR A 7 -29.55 10.29 9.41
N ARG A 8 -29.07 9.31 8.65
CA ARG A 8 -28.51 8.04 9.15
C ARG A 8 -27.37 7.60 8.25
N LEU A 9 -26.47 6.76 8.77
CA LEU A 9 -25.38 6.16 7.98
C LEU A 9 -25.95 5.46 6.74
N GLN A 10 -25.31 5.68 5.59
CA GLN A 10 -25.78 5.13 4.30
C GLN A 10 -24.81 4.10 3.71
N ALA A 11 -23.52 4.21 4.03
CA ALA A 11 -22.48 3.40 3.41
C ALA A 11 -21.24 3.26 4.30
N ALA A 12 -20.46 2.22 4.05
CA ALA A 12 -19.09 2.05 4.53
C ALA A 12 -18.17 1.89 3.31
N ILE A 13 -17.07 2.65 3.28
CA ILE A 13 -16.01 2.53 2.26
C ILE A 13 -14.79 1.95 2.95
N LEU A 14 -14.40 0.73 2.57
CA LEU A 14 -13.34 -0.03 3.23
C LEU A 14 -12.07 -0.01 2.37
N ASP A 15 -10.91 0.16 3.00
CA ASP A 15 -9.64 -0.17 2.35
C ASP A 15 -9.46 -1.70 2.25
N TRP A 16 -8.46 -2.17 1.51
CA TRP A 16 -8.18 -3.60 1.35
C TRP A 16 -7.12 -4.10 2.32
N ALA A 17 -5.84 -3.78 2.07
CA ALA A 17 -4.70 -4.37 2.79
C ALA A 17 -4.54 -3.74 4.18
N GLY A 18 -4.67 -4.54 5.23
CA GLY A 18 -4.71 -4.10 6.62
C GLY A 18 -6.12 -3.73 7.12
N THR A 19 -7.15 -3.85 6.28
CA THR A 19 -8.56 -3.57 6.66
C THR A 19 -9.47 -4.78 6.42
N VAL A 20 -9.53 -5.30 5.19
CA VAL A 20 -10.33 -6.50 4.84
C VAL A 20 -9.45 -7.73 4.67
N VAL A 21 -8.26 -7.55 4.10
CA VAL A 21 -7.28 -8.61 3.82
C VAL A 21 -5.89 -8.19 4.32
N ASP A 22 -4.91 -9.10 4.30
CA ASP A 22 -3.50 -8.83 4.64
C ASP A 22 -3.35 -8.21 6.05
N PHE A 23 -3.53 -9.04 7.09
CA PHE A 23 -3.37 -8.58 8.48
C PHE A 23 -1.98 -7.94 8.68
N GLY A 24 -1.94 -6.64 9.01
CA GLY A 24 -0.68 -5.91 9.20
C GLY A 24 -0.04 -5.36 7.92
N SER A 25 -0.74 -5.41 6.78
CA SER A 25 -0.30 -4.85 5.48
C SER A 25 1.13 -5.28 5.12
N PHE A 26 1.41 -6.58 5.26
CA PHE A 26 2.78 -7.10 5.14
C PHE A 26 3.21 -7.26 3.69
N ALA A 27 2.29 -7.54 2.75
CA ALA A 27 2.63 -7.63 1.33
C ALA A 27 3.39 -6.38 0.85
N PRO A 28 2.77 -5.17 0.86
CA PRO A 28 3.42 -4.01 0.27
C PRO A 28 4.71 -3.66 1.02
N THR A 29 4.73 -3.84 2.34
CA THR A 29 5.89 -3.55 3.18
C THR A 29 7.10 -4.41 2.80
N ARG A 30 6.93 -5.74 2.69
CA ARG A 30 8.03 -6.65 2.31
C ARG A 30 8.51 -6.39 0.90
N ILE A 31 7.59 -6.11 -0.02
CA ILE A 31 7.94 -5.82 -1.41
C ILE A 31 8.76 -4.52 -1.51
N PHE A 32 8.49 -3.49 -0.69
CA PHE A 32 9.35 -2.31 -0.64
C PHE A 32 10.76 -2.64 -0.18
N VAL A 33 10.92 -3.43 0.87
CA VAL A 33 12.24 -3.87 1.34
C VAL A 33 13.01 -4.58 0.22
N GLU A 34 12.37 -5.51 -0.47
CA GLU A 34 12.99 -6.23 -1.59
C GLU A 34 13.32 -5.32 -2.79
N ALA A 35 12.42 -4.39 -3.14
CA ALA A 35 12.64 -3.47 -4.25
C ALA A 35 13.82 -2.52 -3.99
N PHE A 36 13.96 -2.00 -2.76
CA PHE A 36 15.11 -1.18 -2.37
C PHE A 36 16.40 -2.02 -2.33
N ALA A 37 16.35 -3.25 -1.82
CA ALA A 37 17.50 -4.16 -1.81
C ALA A 37 18.00 -4.46 -3.24
N SER A 38 17.10 -4.53 -4.23
CA SER A 38 17.47 -4.76 -5.64
C SER A 38 18.35 -3.65 -6.25
N VAL A 39 18.25 -2.42 -5.72
CA VAL A 39 19.14 -1.30 -6.10
C VAL A 39 20.32 -1.14 -5.13
N GLY A 40 20.50 -2.08 -4.21
CA GLY A 40 21.59 -2.10 -3.24
C GLY A 40 21.44 -1.09 -2.10
N VAL A 41 20.21 -0.71 -1.76
CA VAL A 41 19.89 0.12 -0.59
C VAL A 41 19.01 -0.68 0.34
N GLU A 42 19.47 -0.97 1.55
CA GLU A 42 18.66 -1.71 2.51
C GLU A 42 17.74 -0.77 3.30
N ILE A 43 16.48 -1.17 3.49
CA ILE A 43 15.51 -0.49 4.37
C ILE A 43 14.86 -1.53 5.29
N SER A 44 14.50 -1.12 6.49
CA SER A 44 13.78 -1.95 7.46
C SER A 44 12.28 -2.03 7.12
N LEU A 45 11.60 -3.03 7.68
CA LEU A 45 10.13 -3.11 7.60
C LEU A 45 9.45 -1.90 8.26
N GLU A 46 10.03 -1.34 9.32
CA GLU A 46 9.51 -0.16 10.01
C GLU A 46 9.60 1.08 9.12
N GLU A 47 10.74 1.32 8.49
CA GLU A 47 10.92 2.41 7.53
C GLU A 47 9.95 2.26 6.35
N ALA A 48 9.87 1.06 5.78
CA ALA A 48 8.96 0.76 4.67
C ALA A 48 7.48 1.01 5.02
N ARG A 49 7.08 0.85 6.29
CA ARG A 49 5.71 1.08 6.77
C ARG A 49 5.34 2.55 6.92
N GLY A 50 6.31 3.45 7.14
CA GLY A 50 6.05 4.85 7.48
C GLY A 50 5.01 5.55 6.57
N PRO A 51 5.13 5.47 5.23
CA PRO A 51 4.20 6.11 4.30
C PRO A 51 3.01 5.24 3.84
N MET A 52 2.66 4.14 4.51
CA MET A 52 1.62 3.22 4.05
C MET A 52 0.27 3.92 3.79
N GLY A 53 -0.36 3.58 2.66
CA GLY A 53 -1.68 4.11 2.24
C GLY A 53 -1.64 5.11 1.10
N ILE A 54 -0.47 5.70 0.78
CA ILE A 54 -0.32 6.60 -0.39
C ILE A 54 0.00 5.82 -1.69
N GLY A 55 -0.08 6.51 -2.83
CA GLY A 55 0.28 5.93 -4.13
C GLY A 55 1.71 5.38 -4.13
N LYS A 56 1.93 4.22 -4.75
CA LYS A 56 3.20 3.47 -4.63
C LYS A 56 4.43 4.26 -5.07
N ARG A 57 4.34 5.08 -6.11
CA ARG A 57 5.44 5.95 -6.54
C ARG A 57 5.74 7.06 -5.52
N ASP A 58 4.69 7.64 -4.93
CA ASP A 58 4.84 8.66 -3.89
C ASP A 58 5.35 8.06 -2.58
N HIS A 59 5.01 6.80 -2.30
CA HIS A 59 5.57 6.01 -1.21
C HIS A 59 7.09 5.89 -1.37
N ILE A 60 7.57 5.44 -2.53
CA ILE A 60 9.01 5.31 -2.82
C ILE A 60 9.70 6.65 -2.70
N ARG A 61 9.12 7.72 -3.28
CA ARG A 61 9.68 9.07 -3.16
C ARG A 61 9.79 9.53 -1.72
N THR A 62 8.75 9.29 -0.91
CA THR A 62 8.75 9.63 0.52
C THR A 62 9.85 8.88 1.28
N LEU A 63 10.03 7.59 1.00
CA LEU A 63 11.14 6.82 1.56
C LEU A 63 12.50 7.37 1.14
N CYS A 64 12.71 7.66 -0.15
CA CYS A 64 13.96 8.26 -0.64
C CYS A 64 14.29 9.61 0.02
N ASN A 65 13.26 10.36 0.44
CA ASN A 65 13.42 11.65 1.12
C ASN A 65 13.69 11.53 2.64
N GLN A 66 13.63 10.33 3.22
CA GLN A 66 14.03 10.13 4.62
C GLN A 66 15.55 10.25 4.75
N THR A 67 16.03 11.04 5.71
CA THR A 67 17.46 11.33 5.91
C THR A 67 18.31 10.06 5.96
N ALA A 68 17.88 9.05 6.73
CA ALA A 68 18.62 7.80 6.86
C ALA A 68 18.73 7.01 5.53
N ILE A 69 17.68 7.00 4.72
CA ILE A 69 17.66 6.33 3.41
C ILE A 69 18.51 7.14 2.41
N ALA A 70 18.37 8.46 2.39
CA ALA A 70 19.16 9.35 1.55
C ALA A 70 20.67 9.21 1.82
N GLU A 71 21.07 9.04 3.08
CA GLU A 71 22.47 8.75 3.44
C GLU A 71 22.94 7.39 2.90
N ARG A 72 22.11 6.35 2.94
CA ARG A 72 22.45 5.03 2.36
C ARG A 72 22.62 5.14 0.84
N PHE A 73 21.78 5.92 0.17
CA PHE A 73 21.95 6.25 -1.25
C PHE A 73 23.27 6.97 -1.52
N HIS A 74 23.61 7.98 -0.70
CA HIS A 74 24.87 8.70 -0.86
C HIS A 74 26.08 7.78 -0.67
N ARG A 75 26.06 6.86 0.32
CA ARG A 75 27.14 5.86 0.51
C ARG A 75 27.26 4.90 -0.67
N LYS A 76 26.16 4.51 -1.29
CA LYS A 76 26.14 3.55 -2.40
C LYS A 76 26.50 4.18 -3.76
N PHE A 77 26.01 5.39 -4.03
CA PHE A 77 26.06 6.02 -5.36
C PHE A 77 26.84 7.34 -5.40
N GLY A 78 27.32 7.84 -4.27
CA GLY A 78 28.03 9.13 -4.17
C GLY A 78 27.14 10.36 -4.31
N ARG A 79 25.81 10.20 -4.36
CA ARG A 79 24.81 11.27 -4.56
C ARG A 79 23.52 10.97 -3.80
N PRO A 80 22.71 11.98 -3.45
CA PRO A 80 21.36 11.74 -2.95
C PRO A 80 20.48 11.04 -4.01
N PRO A 81 19.37 10.40 -3.59
CA PRO A 81 18.42 9.81 -4.52
C PRO A 81 17.76 10.87 -5.41
N ASN A 82 17.43 10.50 -6.63
CA ASN A 82 16.77 11.35 -7.62
C ASN A 82 15.56 10.64 -8.26
N ASP A 83 14.85 11.31 -9.16
CA ASP A 83 13.65 10.77 -9.80
C ASP A 83 13.91 9.52 -10.67
N THR A 84 15.15 9.31 -11.13
CA THR A 84 15.53 8.09 -11.86
C THR A 84 15.53 6.91 -10.89
N ASP A 85 16.11 7.05 -9.69
CA ASP A 85 16.12 5.99 -8.69
C ASP A 85 14.69 5.63 -8.24
N VAL A 86 13.82 6.63 -8.05
CA VAL A 86 12.39 6.41 -7.74
C VAL A 86 11.71 5.60 -8.85
N THR A 87 12.02 5.93 -10.11
CA THR A 87 11.47 5.23 -11.28
C THR A 87 11.98 3.80 -11.36
N ASP A 88 13.26 3.57 -11.10
CA ASP A 88 13.87 2.24 -11.19
C ASP A 88 13.40 1.33 -10.06
N ILE A 89 13.31 1.83 -8.82
CA ILE A 89 12.70 1.09 -7.71
C ILE A 89 11.24 0.75 -8.05
N TYR A 90 10.48 1.69 -8.61
CA TYR A 90 9.09 1.44 -8.97
C TYR A 90 8.94 0.33 -10.03
N LYS A 91 9.84 0.29 -11.02
CA LYS A 91 9.87 -0.79 -12.04
C LYS A 91 10.19 -2.15 -11.45
N GLN A 92 11.04 -2.22 -10.41
CA GLN A 92 11.34 -3.47 -9.70
C GLN A 92 10.19 -3.88 -8.77
N PHE A 93 9.55 -2.90 -8.14
CA PHE A 93 8.47 -3.09 -7.18
C PHE A 93 7.22 -3.72 -7.82
N MET A 94 6.80 -3.22 -9.00
CA MET A 94 5.52 -3.61 -9.61
C MET A 94 5.41 -5.11 -9.94
N PRO A 95 6.40 -5.76 -10.60
CA PRO A 95 6.37 -7.20 -10.84
C PRO A 95 6.34 -8.02 -9.55
N LEU A 96 7.14 -7.62 -8.54
CA LEU A 96 7.17 -8.29 -7.24
C LEU A 96 5.80 -8.17 -6.53
N GLN A 97 5.15 -7.01 -6.64
CA GLN A 97 3.82 -6.80 -6.10
C GLN A 97 2.78 -7.69 -6.75
N ILE A 98 2.76 -7.76 -8.08
CA ILE A 98 1.82 -8.61 -8.81
C ILE A 98 2.03 -10.09 -8.46
N ALA A 99 3.29 -10.53 -8.36
CA ALA A 99 3.61 -11.92 -8.05
C ALA A 99 3.18 -12.32 -6.63
N LYS A 100 3.35 -11.42 -5.65
CA LYS A 100 3.17 -11.74 -4.22
C LYS A 100 1.85 -11.30 -3.63
N VAL A 101 1.08 -10.40 -4.26
CA VAL A 101 -0.17 -9.87 -3.67
C VAL A 101 -1.16 -10.99 -3.35
N GLY A 102 -1.26 -12.02 -4.21
CA GLY A 102 -2.15 -13.16 -4.01
C GLY A 102 -1.76 -13.98 -2.78
N GLU A 103 -0.48 -14.12 -2.49
CA GLU A 103 0.03 -14.87 -1.32
C GLU A 103 -0.38 -14.22 0.01
N TYR A 104 -0.60 -12.91 0.02
CA TYR A 104 -0.95 -12.13 1.20
C TYR A 104 -2.42 -11.64 1.18
N SER A 105 -3.30 -12.31 0.44
CA SER A 105 -4.72 -11.92 0.29
C SER A 105 -5.66 -12.51 1.34
N ALA A 106 -5.13 -13.16 2.39
CA ALA A 106 -5.93 -13.77 3.43
C ALA A 106 -6.83 -12.73 4.12
N LEU A 107 -8.09 -13.12 4.35
CA LEU A 107 -9.07 -12.27 5.04
C LEU A 107 -8.66 -12.02 6.49
N ILE A 108 -8.84 -10.79 6.94
CA ILE A 108 -8.73 -10.45 8.36
C ILE A 108 -9.90 -11.10 9.11
N PRO A 109 -9.66 -11.80 10.24
CA PRO A 109 -10.72 -12.44 11.01
C PRO A 109 -11.85 -11.47 11.35
N GLY A 110 -13.10 -11.90 11.09
CA GLY A 110 -14.29 -11.09 11.33
C GLY A 110 -14.68 -10.15 10.19
N ALA A 111 -13.79 -9.83 9.24
CA ALA A 111 -14.07 -8.87 8.17
C ALA A 111 -15.31 -9.24 7.33
N LEU A 112 -15.44 -10.51 6.91
CA LEU A 112 -16.61 -10.96 6.17
C LEU A 112 -17.90 -10.91 6.99
N ASN A 113 -17.83 -11.27 8.28
CA ASN A 113 -19.00 -11.25 9.17
C ASN A 113 -19.49 -9.82 9.34
N THR A 114 -18.58 -8.87 9.58
CA THR A 114 -18.91 -7.45 9.67
C THR A 114 -19.50 -6.92 8.37
N ILE A 115 -18.94 -7.26 7.20
CA ILE A 115 -19.51 -6.85 5.91
C ILE A 115 -20.92 -7.42 5.72
N ALA A 116 -21.17 -8.67 6.15
CA ALA A 116 -22.49 -9.28 6.09
C ALA A 116 -23.50 -8.54 6.99
N GLU A 117 -23.12 -8.23 8.23
CA GLU A 117 -23.95 -7.46 9.17
C GLU A 117 -24.27 -6.06 8.65
N LEU A 118 -23.28 -5.35 8.10
CA LEU A 118 -23.48 -4.03 7.50
C LEU A 118 -24.46 -4.08 6.32
N ARG A 119 -24.37 -5.11 5.47
CA ARG A 119 -25.32 -5.33 4.37
C ARG A 119 -26.74 -5.62 4.89
N GLN A 120 -26.87 -6.45 5.92
CA GLN A 120 -28.16 -6.74 6.56
C GLN A 120 -28.80 -5.48 7.17
N ALA A 121 -27.98 -4.58 7.71
CA ALA A 121 -28.42 -3.27 8.20
C ALA A 121 -28.82 -2.28 7.07
N GLY A 122 -28.74 -2.67 5.80
CA GLY A 122 -29.11 -1.86 4.64
C GLY A 122 -28.05 -0.84 4.22
N LEU A 123 -26.80 -0.98 4.70
CA LEU A 123 -25.70 -0.10 4.31
C LEU A 123 -25.10 -0.52 2.97
N LYS A 124 -24.76 0.46 2.14
CA LYS A 124 -23.98 0.24 0.92
C LYS A 124 -22.53 -0.03 1.28
N ILE A 125 -21.88 -0.95 0.57
CA ILE A 125 -20.45 -1.24 0.76
C ILE A 125 -19.69 -0.79 -0.48
N GLY A 126 -18.70 0.05 -0.29
CA GLY A 126 -17.71 0.40 -1.31
C GLY A 126 -16.31 0.07 -0.83
N SER A 127 -15.33 0.20 -1.72
CA SER A 127 -13.92 0.05 -1.34
C SER A 127 -13.02 1.00 -2.10
N THR A 128 -11.84 1.26 -1.52
CA THR A 128 -10.74 1.98 -2.15
C THR A 128 -9.46 1.21 -1.90
N SER A 129 -8.44 1.39 -2.73
CA SER A 129 -7.14 0.76 -2.50
C SER A 129 -6.01 1.62 -3.05
N GLY A 130 -4.85 1.55 -2.40
CA GLY A 130 -3.59 2.04 -2.97
C GLY A 130 -2.99 1.09 -4.03
N TYR A 131 -3.58 -0.08 -4.27
CA TYR A 131 -3.15 -0.97 -5.35
C TYR A 131 -3.65 -0.47 -6.71
N PRO A 132 -2.80 -0.51 -7.76
CA PRO A 132 -3.23 -0.24 -9.11
C PRO A 132 -4.19 -1.34 -9.60
N LYS A 133 -5.00 -1.01 -10.61
CA LYS A 133 -6.03 -1.91 -11.16
C LYS A 133 -5.48 -3.29 -11.52
N GLU A 134 -4.30 -3.35 -12.14
CA GLU A 134 -3.65 -4.59 -12.57
C GLU A 134 -3.32 -5.53 -11.40
N VAL A 135 -3.08 -4.99 -10.21
CA VAL A 135 -2.82 -5.76 -8.98
C VAL A 135 -4.14 -6.24 -8.38
N MET A 136 -5.20 -5.42 -8.46
CA MET A 136 -6.55 -5.76 -7.98
C MET A 136 -7.28 -6.80 -8.84
N GLU A 137 -6.85 -7.01 -10.08
CA GLU A 137 -7.42 -7.99 -11.02
C GLU A 137 -6.77 -9.39 -10.93
N LYS A 138 -5.83 -9.58 -10.00
CA LYS A 138 -5.17 -10.87 -9.73
C LYS A 138 -5.81 -11.57 -8.54
#